data_AF-A0A380PN97-F1
#
_entry.id   AF-A0A380PN97-F1
#
_cell.length_a   1.000
_cell.length_b   1.000
_cell.length_c   1.000
_cell.angle_alpha   90.00
_cell.angle_beta   90.00
_cell.angle_gamma   90.00
#
_symmetry.space_group_name_H-M   'P 1'
#
loop_
_entity.id
_entity.type
_entity.pdbx_description
1 polymer ?
#
loop_
_entity_poly.entity_id
_entity_poly.type
_entity_poly.pdbx_seq_one_letter_code
_entity_poly.pdbx_strand_id
1 'polypeptide(L)'
;MNISTDGMIAAIRSAAERVEPRESEVLNGIADRIAELVASANKNRRTAKHYERECLEWQGKYNVIVAENAALQQACVHVYNAGYNRGHLNTVDGISSCGDYEEDAFEALYEVISVPATILALNDVEAGGVEKFAQHRHVQAFDVGVMADTGEISNILDFAARLREGAQ
;
A
#
# COMPACT_ATOMS: atom_id res chain seq x y z
N MET A 1 -14.84 2.55 39.84
CA MET A 1 -13.47 1.97 39.79
C MET A 1 -13.45 1.04 38.60
N ASN A 2 -12.68 1.35 37.54
CA ASN A 2 -12.61 0.50 36.35
C ASN A 2 -11.39 -0.39 36.49
N ILE A 3 -11.57 -1.69 36.74
CA ILE A 3 -10.48 -2.64 36.93
C ILE A 3 -9.93 -3.00 35.55
N SER A 4 -8.60 -2.95 35.37
CA SER A 4 -7.94 -3.39 34.13
C SER A 4 -8.09 -4.90 33.94
N THR A 5 -8.01 -5.40 32.71
CA THR A 5 -8.17 -6.83 32.47
C THR A 5 -7.12 -7.68 33.21
N ASP A 6 -5.89 -7.17 33.36
CA ASP A 6 -4.86 -7.79 34.21
C ASP A 6 -5.25 -7.79 35.69
N GLY A 7 -5.89 -6.72 36.16
CA GLY A 7 -6.46 -6.64 37.50
C GLY A 7 -7.61 -7.63 37.72
N MET A 8 -8.43 -7.89 36.69
CA MET A 8 -9.50 -8.90 36.75
C MET A 8 -8.90 -10.31 36.81
N ILE A 9 -7.90 -10.61 35.98
CA ILE A 9 -7.17 -11.89 36.01
C ILE A 9 -6.52 -12.12 37.37
N ALA A 10 -5.85 -11.10 37.93
CA ALA A 10 -5.22 -11.17 39.24
C ALA A 10 -6.26 -11.40 40.36
N ALA A 11 -7.41 -10.73 40.30
CA ALA A 11 -8.49 -10.93 41.26
C ALA A 11 -9.08 -12.35 41.20
N ILE A 12 -9.24 -12.92 40.00
CA ILE A 12 -9.73 -14.31 39.82
C ILE A 12 -8.71 -15.30 40.38
N ARG A 13 -7.42 -15.11 40.10
CA ARG A 13 -6.35 -15.97 40.65
C ARG A 13 -6.28 -15.88 42.17
N SER A 14 -6.41 -14.68 42.75
CA SER A 14 -6.47 -14.52 44.20
C SER A 14 -7.74 -15.15 44.81
N ALA A 15 -8.87 -15.17 44.10
CA ALA A 15 -10.05 -15.89 44.55
C ALA A 15 -9.84 -17.41 44.51
N ALA A 16 -9.13 -17.92 43.50
CA ALA A 16 -8.80 -19.34 43.36
C ALA A 16 -7.94 -19.89 44.52
N GLU A 17 -7.15 -19.04 45.18
CA GLU A 17 -6.36 -19.40 46.36
C GLU A 17 -7.21 -19.64 47.63
N ARG A 18 -8.47 -19.19 47.65
CA ARG A 18 -9.34 -19.20 48.84
C ARG A 18 -10.45 -20.25 48.79
N VAL A 19 -10.52 -21.06 47.73
CA VAL A 19 -11.61 -22.01 47.46
C VAL A 19 -11.11 -23.45 47.42
N GLU A 20 -12.03 -24.41 47.39
CA GLU A 20 -11.68 -25.84 47.31
C GLU A 20 -10.97 -26.20 45.98
N PRO A 21 -10.18 -27.28 45.92
CA PRO A 21 -9.33 -27.59 44.78
C PRO A 21 -10.06 -27.61 43.43
N ARG A 22 -11.28 -28.16 43.40
CA ARG A 22 -12.10 -28.24 42.18
C ARG A 22 -12.57 -26.86 41.70
N GLU A 23 -12.90 -25.96 42.63
CA GLU A 23 -13.31 -24.59 42.31
C GLU A 23 -12.09 -23.75 41.90
N SER A 24 -10.93 -24.00 42.53
CA SER A 24 -9.65 -23.40 42.21
C SER A 24 -9.23 -23.71 40.76
N GLU A 25 -9.35 -24.96 40.33
CA GLU A 25 -9.08 -25.36 38.94
C GLU A 25 -9.97 -24.60 37.93
N VAL A 26 -11.27 -24.48 38.22
CA VAL A 26 -12.21 -23.76 37.36
C VAL A 26 -11.84 -22.28 37.26
N LEU A 27 -11.56 -21.62 38.39
CA LEU A 27 -11.21 -20.21 38.41
C LEU A 27 -9.88 -19.93 37.70
N ASN A 28 -8.87 -20.79 37.87
CA ASN A 28 -7.62 -20.66 37.15
C ASN A 28 -7.80 -20.89 35.63
N GLY A 29 -8.60 -21.88 35.23
CA GLY A 29 -8.95 -22.09 33.82
C GLY A 29 -9.69 -20.90 33.20
N ILE A 30 -10.56 -20.23 33.96
CA ILE A 30 -11.22 -18.98 33.52
C ILE A 30 -10.19 -17.86 33.37
N ALA A 31 -9.29 -17.69 34.33
CA ALA A 31 -8.23 -16.67 34.27
C ALA A 31 -7.34 -16.84 33.03
N ASP A 32 -6.95 -18.08 32.73
CA ASP A 32 -6.12 -18.40 31.57
C ASP A 32 -6.88 -18.16 30.26
N ARG A 33 -8.17 -18.54 30.20
CA ARG A 33 -9.00 -18.28 29.02
C ARG A 33 -9.20 -16.79 28.75
N ILE A 34 -9.36 -15.99 29.81
CA ILE A 34 -9.43 -14.53 29.70
C ILE A 34 -8.10 -13.99 29.16
N ALA A 35 -6.96 -14.46 29.67
CA ALA A 35 -5.64 -14.05 29.19
C ALA A 35 -5.44 -14.36 27.69
N GLU A 36 -5.82 -15.56 27.25
CA GLU A 36 -5.79 -15.96 25.83
C GLU A 36 -6.65 -15.04 24.95
N LEU A 37 -7.89 -14.78 25.37
CA LEU A 37 -8.82 -13.92 24.63
C LEU A 37 -8.28 -12.49 24.53
N VAL A 38 -7.70 -11.95 25.59
CA VAL A 38 -7.09 -10.62 25.59
C VAL A 38 -5.88 -10.55 24.66
N ALA A 39 -5.01 -11.56 24.69
CA ALA A 39 -3.86 -11.64 23.80
C ALA A 39 -4.31 -11.68 22.32
N SER A 40 -5.32 -12.51 22.02
CA SER A 40 -5.92 -12.62 20.69
C SER A 40 -6.58 -11.31 20.24
N ALA A 41 -7.39 -10.68 21.08
CA ALA A 41 -8.03 -9.40 20.79
C ALA A 41 -7.00 -8.29 20.53
N ASN A 42 -5.92 -8.24 21.32
CA ASN A 42 -4.84 -7.29 21.11
C ASN A 42 -4.05 -7.53 19.83
N LYS A 43 -3.86 -8.80 19.44
CA LYS A 43 -3.29 -9.15 18.13
C LYS A 43 -4.20 -8.66 17.01
N ASN A 44 -5.48 -9.01 17.04
CA ASN A 44 -6.46 -8.62 16.02
C ASN A 44 -6.57 -7.10 15.89
N ARG A 45 -6.58 -6.36 17.01
CA ARG A 45 -6.59 -4.89 17.02
C ARG A 45 -5.37 -4.30 16.32
N ARG A 46 -4.17 -4.86 16.54
CA ARG A 46 -2.94 -4.41 15.86
C ARG A 46 -3.02 -4.69 14.37
N THR A 47 -3.47 -5.88 13.99
CA THR A 47 -3.68 -6.27 12.59
C THR A 47 -4.70 -5.38 11.89
N ALA A 48 -5.83 -5.07 12.54
CA ALA A 48 -6.85 -4.17 11.97
C ALA A 48 -6.29 -2.75 11.73
N LYS A 49 -5.54 -2.20 12.68
CA LYS A 49 -4.88 -0.89 12.52
C LYS A 49 -3.83 -0.88 11.40
N HIS A 50 -3.16 -2.01 11.18
CA HIS A 50 -2.22 -2.15 10.08
C HIS A 50 -2.95 -2.11 8.73
N TYR A 51 -4.01 -2.90 8.55
CA TYR A 51 -4.80 -2.89 7.32
C TYR A 51 -5.51 -1.56 7.07
N GLU A 52 -5.99 -0.88 8.11
CA GLU A 52 -6.57 0.46 7.98
C GLU A 52 -5.56 1.46 7.39
N ARG A 53 -4.30 1.40 7.84
CA ARG A 53 -3.22 2.22 7.30
C ARG A 53 -2.92 1.88 5.83
N GLU A 54 -2.81 0.60 5.51
CA GLU A 54 -2.58 0.16 4.12
C GLU A 54 -3.71 0.64 3.21
N CYS A 55 -4.98 0.51 3.61
CA CYS A 55 -6.12 0.98 2.83
C CYS A 55 -6.04 2.48 2.55
N LEU A 56 -5.67 3.30 3.53
CA LEU A 56 -5.51 4.75 3.34
C LEU A 56 -4.37 5.08 2.37
N GLU A 57 -3.27 4.36 2.44
CA GLU A 57 -2.14 4.52 1.51
C GLU A 57 -2.54 4.17 0.07
N TRP A 58 -3.21 3.03 -0.12
CA TRP A 58 -3.72 2.60 -1.43
C TRP A 58 -4.76 3.57 -1.98
N GLN A 59 -5.64 4.11 -1.14
CA GLN A 59 -6.60 5.13 -1.54
C GLN A 59 -5.89 6.40 -2.03
N GLY A 60 -4.81 6.80 -1.38
CA GLY A 60 -3.96 7.92 -1.82
C GLY A 60 -3.40 7.70 -3.22
N LYS A 61 -2.75 6.55 -3.45
CA LYS A 61 -2.19 6.18 -4.76
C LYS A 61 -3.26 6.14 -5.86
N TYR A 62 -4.42 5.54 -5.56
CA TYR A 62 -5.55 5.47 -6.48
C TYR A 62 -6.04 6.86 -6.91
N ASN A 63 -6.21 7.79 -5.97
CA ASN A 63 -6.70 9.13 -6.27
C ASN A 63 -5.76 9.89 -7.23
N VAL A 64 -4.44 9.72 -7.09
CA VAL A 64 -3.46 10.35 -7.98
C VAL A 64 -3.55 9.74 -9.40
N ILE A 65 -3.68 8.42 -9.52
CA ILE A 65 -3.87 7.75 -10.83
C ILE A 65 -5.20 8.17 -11.50
N VAL A 66 -6.27 8.35 -10.73
CA VAL A 66 -7.54 8.86 -11.28
C VAL A 66 -7.37 10.28 -11.83
N ALA A 67 -6.66 11.15 -11.12
CA ALA A 67 -6.37 12.50 -11.58
C ALA A 67 -5.51 12.49 -12.87
N GLU A 68 -4.48 11.65 -12.91
CA GLU A 68 -3.64 11.44 -14.10
C GLU A 68 -4.47 10.97 -15.31
N ASN A 69 -5.37 10.00 -15.12
CA ASN A 69 -6.26 9.53 -16.19
C ASN A 69 -7.23 10.62 -16.68
N ALA A 70 -7.75 11.46 -15.78
CA ALA A 70 -8.60 12.58 -16.18
C ALA A 70 -7.82 13.60 -17.02
N ALA A 71 -6.57 13.89 -16.66
CA ALA A 71 -5.67 14.75 -17.44
C ALA A 71 -5.39 14.15 -18.82
N LEU A 72 -5.13 12.84 -18.91
CA LEU A 72 -4.92 12.14 -20.19
C LEU A 72 -6.13 12.27 -21.11
N GLN A 73 -7.33 12.04 -20.56
CA GLN A 73 -8.58 12.17 -21.32
C GLN A 73 -8.76 13.59 -21.87
N GLN A 74 -8.49 14.62 -21.06
CA GLN A 74 -8.56 16.01 -21.51
C GLN A 74 -7.53 16.30 -22.61
N ALA A 75 -6.29 15.84 -22.45
CA ALA A 75 -5.24 15.99 -23.47
C ALA A 75 -5.63 15.31 -24.79
N CYS A 76 -6.20 14.11 -24.74
CA CYS A 76 -6.70 13.41 -25.94
C CYS A 76 -7.83 14.18 -26.63
N VAL A 77 -8.78 14.77 -25.87
CA VAL A 77 -9.86 15.60 -26.43
C VAL A 77 -9.30 16.86 -27.09
N HIS A 78 -8.32 17.52 -26.48
CA HIS A 78 -7.67 18.69 -27.07
C HIS A 78 -6.99 18.36 -28.40
N VAL A 79 -6.24 17.26 -28.46
CA VAL A 79 -5.60 16.80 -29.70
C VAL A 79 -6.63 16.42 -30.76
N TYR A 80 -7.70 15.71 -30.39
CA TYR A 80 -8.80 15.39 -31.31
C TYR A 80 -9.43 16.65 -31.90
N ASN A 81 -9.77 17.64 -31.07
CA ASN A 81 -10.37 18.90 -31.52
C ASN A 81 -9.41 19.71 -32.40
N ALA A 82 -8.12 19.78 -32.04
CA ALA A 82 -7.10 20.45 -32.83
C ALA A 82 -6.92 19.78 -34.21
N GLY A 83 -6.92 18.45 -34.25
CA GLY A 83 -6.85 17.66 -35.48
C GLY A 83 -8.10 17.81 -36.36
N TYR A 84 -9.30 17.76 -35.75
CA TYR A 84 -10.58 17.98 -36.43
C TYR A 84 -10.65 19.37 -37.07
N ASN A 85 -10.28 20.41 -36.32
CA ASN A 85 -10.24 21.77 -36.83
C ASN A 85 -9.22 21.92 -37.98
N ARG A 86 -8.03 21.32 -37.88
CA ARG A 86 -7.04 21.35 -38.98
C ARG A 86 -7.48 20.60 -40.24
N GLY A 87 -8.14 19.45 -40.10
CA GLY A 87 -8.51 18.58 -41.23
C GLY A 87 -9.86 18.91 -41.87
N HIS A 88 -10.83 19.45 -41.13
CA HIS A 88 -12.15 19.76 -41.67
C HIS A 88 -12.24 21.19 -42.21
N LEU A 89 -11.73 22.19 -41.47
CA LEU A 89 -11.82 23.61 -41.88
C LEU A 89 -10.95 23.92 -43.12
N ASN A 90 -9.77 23.30 -43.26
CA ASN A 90 -8.89 23.53 -44.40
C ASN A 90 -9.35 22.82 -45.69
N THR A 91 -10.16 21.77 -45.59
CA THR A 91 -10.48 20.89 -46.74
C THR A 91 -11.94 20.96 -47.18
N VAL A 92 -12.87 21.32 -46.29
CA VAL A 92 -14.31 21.37 -46.58
C VAL A 92 -14.84 22.81 -46.68
N ASP A 93 -14.37 23.74 -45.83
CA ASP A 93 -14.97 25.08 -45.74
C ASP A 93 -14.08 26.22 -46.30
N GLY A 94 -12.83 25.94 -46.68
CA GLY A 94 -11.91 26.96 -47.22
C GLY A 94 -11.58 28.10 -46.25
N ILE A 95 -11.93 27.95 -44.98
CA ILE A 95 -11.62 28.89 -43.91
C ILE A 95 -10.16 28.61 -43.52
N SER A 96 -9.27 29.54 -43.88
CA SER A 96 -7.88 29.53 -43.41
C SER A 96 -7.90 29.36 -41.89
N SER A 97 -7.30 28.28 -41.40
CA SER A 97 -7.18 28.03 -39.96
C SER A 97 -6.67 29.31 -39.28
N CYS A 98 -7.49 29.92 -38.42
CA CYS A 98 -7.09 31.08 -37.62
C CYS A 98 -5.80 30.74 -36.88
N GLY A 99 -4.77 31.57 -37.09
CA GLY A 99 -3.35 31.26 -36.89
C GLY A 99 -2.85 31.12 -35.46
N ASP A 100 -3.72 30.82 -34.48
CA ASP A 100 -3.38 30.97 -33.05
C ASP A 100 -3.66 29.72 -32.20
N TYR A 101 -3.89 28.54 -32.81
CA TYR A 101 -3.91 27.28 -32.04
C TYR A 101 -2.48 26.75 -31.88
N GLU A 102 -1.82 27.33 -30.88
CA GLU A 102 -0.41 27.23 -30.47
C GLU A 102 0.10 25.77 -30.28
N GLU A 103 1.42 25.60 -30.39
CA GLU A 103 2.21 24.39 -30.08
C GLU A 103 1.83 23.74 -28.73
N ASP A 104 1.25 24.52 -27.83
CA ASP A 104 0.76 24.20 -26.48
C ASP A 104 -0.14 22.96 -26.42
N ALA A 105 -0.96 22.69 -27.43
CA ALA A 105 -1.83 21.51 -27.44
C ALA A 105 -1.04 20.19 -27.58
N PHE A 106 0.13 20.23 -28.22
CA PHE A 106 1.04 19.09 -28.36
C PHE A 106 1.99 18.98 -27.17
N GLU A 107 2.46 20.11 -26.61
CA GLU A 107 3.23 20.11 -25.35
C GLU A 107 2.41 19.57 -24.16
N ALA A 108 1.14 19.97 -24.04
CA ALA A 108 0.23 19.44 -23.02
C ALA A 108 -0.02 17.93 -23.15
N LEU A 109 0.09 17.37 -24.36
CA LEU A 109 0.04 15.91 -24.57
C LEU A 109 1.32 15.23 -24.06
N TYR A 110 2.48 15.84 -24.29
CA TYR A 110 3.79 15.28 -23.96
C TYR A 110 4.00 15.15 -22.44
N GLU A 111 3.54 16.14 -21.65
CA GLU A 111 3.64 16.07 -20.19
C GLU A 111 2.80 14.93 -19.60
N VAL A 112 1.59 14.69 -20.13
CA VAL A 112 0.64 13.75 -19.54
C VAL A 112 0.84 12.31 -20.06
N ILE A 113 1.35 12.12 -21.29
CA ILE A 113 1.58 10.77 -21.87
C ILE A 113 2.62 9.94 -21.10
N SER A 114 3.46 10.61 -20.30
CA SER A 114 4.50 9.97 -19.50
C SER A 114 3.95 9.18 -18.30
N VAL A 115 2.68 9.34 -17.93
CA VAL A 115 1.97 8.62 -16.85
C VAL A 115 2.80 8.37 -15.57
N PRO A 116 3.43 9.42 -15.00
CA PRO A 116 4.40 9.28 -13.93
C PRO A 116 3.82 8.65 -12.64
N ALA A 117 2.57 8.92 -12.30
CA ALA A 117 1.91 8.32 -11.15
C ALA A 117 1.66 6.83 -11.36
N THR A 118 1.25 6.44 -12.58
CA THR A 118 1.12 5.02 -12.94
C THR A 118 2.48 4.31 -12.90
N ILE A 119 3.55 4.93 -13.42
CA ILE A 119 4.92 4.38 -13.36
C ILE A 119 5.35 4.17 -11.90
N LEU A 120 5.19 5.17 -11.04
CA LEU A 120 5.56 5.05 -9.63
C LEU A 120 4.75 3.96 -8.91
N ALA A 121 3.47 3.81 -9.24
CA ALA A 121 2.64 2.74 -8.68
C ALA A 121 3.09 1.34 -9.14
N LEU A 122 3.51 1.19 -10.40
CA LEU A 122 4.06 -0.06 -10.92
C LEU A 122 5.41 -0.39 -10.25
N ASN A 123 6.30 0.59 -10.14
CA ASN A 123 7.58 0.42 -9.48
C ASN A 123 7.43 -0.01 -8.02
N ASP A 124 6.41 0.51 -7.31
CA ASP A 124 6.14 0.10 -5.92
C ASP A 124 5.64 -1.35 -5.81
N VAL A 125 4.84 -1.80 -6.79
CA VAL A 125 4.43 -3.22 -6.89
C VAL A 125 5.65 -4.11 -7.16
N GLU A 126 6.53 -3.71 -8.07
CA GLU A 126 7.76 -4.44 -8.37
C GLU A 126 8.69 -4.49 -7.15
N ALA A 127 8.89 -3.35 -6.47
CA ALA A 127 9.66 -3.26 -5.23
C ALA A 127 9.10 -4.20 -4.15
N GLY A 128 7.77 -4.22 -3.96
CA GLY A 128 7.11 -5.16 -3.03
C GLY A 128 7.31 -6.63 -3.40
N GLY A 129 7.41 -6.94 -4.69
CA GLY A 129 7.79 -8.27 -5.18
C GLY A 129 9.24 -8.64 -4.81
N VAL A 130 10.17 -7.71 -5.02
CA VAL A 130 11.59 -7.86 -4.70
C VAL A 130 11.79 -8.07 -3.18
N GLU A 131 11.09 -7.31 -2.35
CA GLU A 131 11.15 -7.46 -0.88
C GLU A 131 10.63 -8.82 -0.42
N LYS A 132 9.52 -9.31 -0.99
CA LYS A 132 9.00 -10.66 -0.70
C LYS A 132 9.98 -11.75 -1.10
N PHE A 133 10.65 -11.58 -2.24
CA PHE A 133 11.71 -12.48 -2.68
C PHE A 133 12.90 -12.49 -1.71
N ALA A 134 13.36 -11.31 -1.29
CA ALA A 134 14.44 -11.17 -0.30
C ALA A 134 14.09 -11.85 1.03
N GLN A 135 12.87 -11.66 1.52
CA GLN A 135 12.36 -12.32 2.73
C GLN A 135 12.34 -13.84 2.59
N HIS A 136 11.83 -14.35 1.47
CA HIS A 136 11.81 -15.80 1.20
C HIS A 136 13.22 -16.40 1.20
N ARG A 137 14.19 -15.70 0.59
CA ARG A 137 15.58 -16.12 0.55
C ARG A 137 16.24 -16.11 1.93
N HIS A 138 15.94 -15.11 2.76
CA HIS A 138 16.40 -15.04 4.15
C HIS A 138 15.91 -16.23 4.98
N VAL A 139 14.62 -16.58 4.87
CA VAL A 139 14.01 -17.71 5.59
C VAL A 139 14.65 -19.04 5.14
N GLN A 140 14.77 -19.26 3.84
CA GLN A 140 15.41 -20.48 3.32
C GLN A 140 16.87 -20.63 3.77
N ALA A 141 17.65 -19.55 3.78
CA ALA A 141 19.05 -19.61 4.22
C ALA A 141 19.15 -20.05 5.69
N PHE A 142 18.28 -19.51 6.55
CA PHE A 142 18.19 -19.87 7.96
C PHE A 142 17.80 -21.35 8.15
N ASP A 143 16.81 -21.85 7.39
CA ASP A 143 16.33 -23.23 7.48
C ASP A 143 17.38 -24.27 7.03
N VAL A 144 18.29 -23.90 6.11
CA VAL A 144 19.33 -24.79 5.58
C VAL A 144 20.67 -24.63 6.32
N GLY A 145 20.72 -23.80 7.37
CA GLY A 145 21.93 -23.57 8.18
C GLY A 145 23.03 -22.81 7.43
N VAL A 146 22.69 -22.14 6.33
CA VAL A 146 23.59 -21.30 5.54
C VAL A 146 23.44 -19.87 6.07
N MET A 147 24.55 -19.21 6.44
CA MET A 147 24.48 -17.76 6.65
C MET A 147 24.08 -17.11 5.33
N ALA A 148 22.89 -16.49 5.30
CA ALA A 148 22.51 -15.64 4.19
C ALA A 148 23.60 -14.59 4.00
N ASP A 149 24.10 -14.42 2.77
CA ASP A 149 25.01 -13.32 2.49
C ASP A 149 24.26 -12.00 2.73
N THR A 150 24.53 -11.38 3.87
CA THR A 150 23.88 -10.15 4.29
C THR A 150 24.14 -9.00 3.31
N GLY A 151 25.25 -9.06 2.55
CA GLY A 151 25.55 -8.09 1.50
C GLY A 151 24.62 -8.24 0.30
N GLU A 152 24.37 -9.48 -0.15
CA GLU A 152 23.47 -9.75 -1.27
C GLU A 152 22.04 -9.30 -0.95
N ILE A 153 21.55 -9.57 0.26
CA ILE A 153 20.19 -9.18 0.63
C ILE A 153 20.06 -7.66 0.84
N SER A 154 21.08 -7.00 1.39
CA SER A 154 21.10 -5.54 1.47
C SER A 154 21.01 -4.91 0.08
N ASN A 155 21.77 -5.42 -0.90
CA ASN A 155 21.74 -4.91 -2.27
C ASN A 155 20.36 -5.10 -2.94
N ILE A 156 19.70 -6.23 -2.67
CA ILE A 156 18.35 -6.51 -3.19
C ILE A 156 17.32 -5.53 -2.59
N LEU A 157 17.43 -5.21 -1.30
CA LEU A 157 16.56 -4.24 -0.63
C LEU A 157 16.84 -2.80 -1.08
N ASP A 158 18.11 -2.44 -1.30
CA ASP A 158 18.49 -1.14 -1.86
C ASP A 158 17.96 -0.98 -3.29
N PHE A 159 17.96 -2.05 -4.09
CA PHE A 159 17.33 -2.04 -5.41
C PHE A 159 15.82 -1.79 -5.33
N ALA A 160 15.12 -2.44 -4.39
CA ALA A 160 13.69 -2.19 -4.17
C ALA A 160 13.42 -0.73 -3.76
N ALA A 161 14.29 -0.14 -2.93
CA ALA A 161 14.19 1.28 -2.56
C ALA A 161 14.35 2.21 -3.77
N ARG A 162 15.36 1.96 -4.62
CA ARG A 162 15.59 2.75 -5.84
C ARG A 162 14.44 2.68 -6.84
N LEU A 163 13.79 1.53 -6.98
CA LEU A 163 12.58 1.39 -7.81
C LEU A 163 11.49 2.38 -7.35
N ARG A 164 11.22 2.48 -6.03
CA ARG A 164 10.23 3.41 -5.48
C ARG A 164 10.58 4.89 -5.69
N GLU A 165 11.86 5.20 -5.76
CA GLU A 165 12.35 6.56 -6.06
C GLU A 165 12.26 6.91 -7.56
N GLY A 166 11.88 5.96 -8.41
CA GLY A 166 11.87 6.13 -9.86
C GLY A 166 13.27 6.10 -10.49
N ALA A 167 14.29 5.73 -9.72
CA ALA A 167 15.67 5.63 -10.18
C ALA A 167 15.92 4.25 -10.81
N GLN A 168 16.07 4.20 -12.13
CA GLN A 168 16.60 3.03 -12.85
C GLN A 168 18.14 3.00 -12.76
#